data_AF-A0A7C7H010-F1
#
_entry.id   AF-A0A7C7H010-F1
#
_cell.length_a   1.000
_cell.length_b   1.000
_cell.length_c   1.000
_cell.angle_alpha   90.00
_cell.angle_beta   90.00
_cell.angle_gamma   90.00
#
_symmetry.space_group_name_H-M   'P 1'
#
loop_
_entity.id
_entity.type
_entity.pdbx_description
1 polymer ?
#
loop_
_entity_poly.entity_id
_entity_poly.type
_entity_poly.pdbx_seq_one_letter_code
_entity_poly.pdbx_strand_id
1 'polypeptide(L)'
;MIKRTSALLLLIGMAFWTCEEEEPLPEDCAGVAGGNNICGCTDITAFNYNSNATYDDGSCQSHIDNGDYYLSFNGSNSHVDLGDMLSQGSYTKAAWVKRTYGYAVGNNIISG
;
A
#
# COMPACT_ATOMS: atom_id res chain seq x y z
N MET A 1 5.68 27.68 -66.77
CA MET A 1 6.39 26.86 -65.76
C MET A 1 5.64 26.88 -64.42
N ILE A 2 4.38 26.45 -64.40
CA ILE A 2 3.53 26.41 -63.19
C ILE A 2 2.83 25.07 -63.26
N LYS A 3 3.08 24.15 -62.31
CA LYS A 3 2.15 23.06 -61.89
C LYS A 3 2.78 21.90 -61.11
N ARG A 4 4.11 21.76 -61.00
CA ARG A 4 4.70 20.59 -60.30
C ARG A 4 5.02 20.81 -58.82
N THR A 5 5.21 22.05 -58.38
CA THR A 5 5.56 22.36 -56.98
C THR A 5 4.35 22.46 -56.04
N SER A 6 3.17 22.88 -56.53
CA SER A 6 1.95 22.98 -55.69
C SER A 6 1.40 21.63 -55.23
N ALA A 7 1.50 20.56 -56.04
CA ALA A 7 1.01 19.24 -55.65
C ALA A 7 1.91 18.55 -54.60
N LEU A 8 3.22 18.84 -54.63
CA LEU A 8 4.20 18.29 -53.67
C LEU A 8 4.08 18.95 -52.30
N LEU A 9 3.81 20.26 -52.24
CA LEU A 9 3.52 20.98 -50.98
C LEU A 9 2.18 20.54 -50.36
N LEU A 10 1.17 20.22 -51.17
CA LEU A 10 -0.11 19.68 -50.70
C LEU A 10 0.05 18.27 -50.10
N LEU A 11 0.84 17.39 -50.72
CA LEU A 11 1.13 16.05 -50.19
C LEU A 11 1.98 16.08 -48.91
N ILE A 12 2.94 17.00 -48.81
CA ILE A 12 3.75 17.22 -47.60
C ILE A 12 2.86 17.80 -46.48
N GLY A 13 1.98 18.76 -46.79
CA GLY A 13 1.01 19.30 -45.83
C GLY A 13 -0.02 18.27 -45.34
N MET A 14 -0.43 17.33 -46.20
CA MET A 14 -1.27 16.19 -45.79
C MET A 14 -0.50 15.18 -44.95
N ALA A 15 0.79 14.95 -45.20
CA ALA A 15 1.64 14.10 -44.36
C ALA A 15 1.93 14.72 -42.97
N PHE A 16 2.00 16.05 -42.88
CA PHE A 16 2.05 16.77 -41.61
C PHE A 16 0.69 16.77 -40.87
N TRP A 17 -0.43 16.65 -41.58
CA TRP A 17 -1.77 16.55 -40.97
C TRP A 17 -2.10 15.12 -40.49
N THR A 18 -1.41 14.09 -40.97
CA THR A 18 -1.69 12.68 -40.61
C THR A 18 -0.93 12.17 -39.38
N CYS A 19 -0.05 12.98 -38.78
CA CYS A 19 0.59 12.68 -37.50
C CYS A 19 0.01 13.61 -36.43
N GLU A 20 -1.24 13.38 -36.03
CA GLU A 20 -1.71 13.80 -34.70
C GLU A 20 -1.45 12.58 -33.81
N GLU A 21 -0.41 12.64 -32.97
CA GLU A 21 -0.25 11.68 -31.88
C GLU A 21 -1.48 11.85 -30.98
N GLU A 22 -2.41 10.89 -31.00
CA GLU A 22 -3.43 10.79 -29.95
C GLU A 22 -2.70 10.53 -28.63
N GLU A 23 -2.45 11.60 -27.87
CA GLU A 23 -1.97 11.52 -26.50
C GLU A 23 -2.92 10.57 -25.73
N PRO A 24 -2.44 9.43 -25.21
CA PRO A 24 -3.29 8.49 -24.51
C PRO A 24 -3.91 9.19 -23.30
N LEU A 25 -5.22 9.04 -23.13
CA LEU A 25 -5.92 9.60 -21.97
C LEU A 25 -5.22 9.12 -20.68
N PRO A 26 -5.02 10.00 -19.69
CA PRO A 26 -4.42 9.59 -18.43
C PRO A 26 -5.21 8.42 -17.83
N GLU A 27 -4.49 7.37 -17.45
CA GLU A 27 -5.05 6.24 -16.72
C GLU A 27 -5.40 6.70 -15.30
N ASP A 28 -6.54 6.22 -14.80
CA ASP A 28 -6.86 6.35 -13.39
C ASP A 28 -6.08 5.34 -12.54
N CYS A 29 -6.29 5.38 -11.23
CA CYS A 29 -5.58 4.50 -10.31
C CYS A 29 -5.99 3.00 -10.42
N ALA A 30 -7.03 2.68 -11.21
CA ALA A 30 -7.42 1.32 -11.56
C ALA A 30 -6.87 0.88 -12.94
N GLY A 31 -6.06 1.73 -13.60
CA GLY A 31 -5.52 1.47 -14.93
C GLY A 31 -6.54 1.68 -16.06
N VAL A 32 -7.60 2.45 -15.82
CA VAL A 32 -8.63 2.76 -16.82
C VAL A 32 -8.35 4.13 -17.43
N ALA A 33 -8.08 4.15 -18.74
CA ALA A 33 -7.87 5.38 -19.50
C ALA A 33 -9.11 6.30 -19.43
N GLY A 34 -8.94 7.52 -18.92
CA GLY A 34 -10.03 8.48 -18.72
C GLY A 34 -10.98 8.11 -17.56
N GLY A 35 -10.59 7.20 -16.68
CA GLY A 35 -11.35 6.85 -15.48
C GLY A 35 -11.32 7.95 -14.41
N ASN A 36 -12.22 7.85 -13.43
CA ASN A 36 -12.33 8.78 -12.30
C ASN A 36 -12.46 8.03 -10.97
N ASN A 37 -11.81 6.88 -10.85
CA ASN A 37 -11.82 6.14 -9.60
C ASN A 37 -11.04 6.88 -8.51
N ILE A 38 -11.60 6.88 -7.30
CA ILE A 38 -10.92 7.35 -6.10
C ILE A 38 -10.29 6.12 -5.44
N CYS A 39 -8.97 6.09 -5.34
CA CYS A 39 -8.27 4.97 -4.73
C CYS A 39 -8.09 5.11 -3.22
N GLY A 40 -8.19 3.98 -2.55
CA GLY A 40 -7.93 3.82 -1.13
C GLY A 40 -8.54 2.53 -0.62
N CYS A 41 -8.34 2.23 0.66
CA CYS A 41 -8.89 1.01 1.23
C CYS A 41 -10.43 1.04 1.26
N THR A 42 -11.06 0.03 0.64
CA THR A 42 -12.54 -0.12 0.61
C THR A 42 -13.08 -1.03 1.71
N ASP A 43 -12.19 -1.74 2.43
CA ASP A 43 -12.57 -2.60 3.55
C ASP A 43 -12.93 -1.76 4.78
N ILE A 44 -14.21 -1.80 5.18
CA ILE A 44 -14.74 -1.07 6.34
C ILE A 44 -14.15 -1.52 7.68
N THR A 45 -13.51 -2.69 7.72
CA THR A 45 -12.87 -3.23 8.92
C THR A 45 -11.39 -2.84 9.03
N ALA A 46 -10.80 -2.27 7.97
CA ALA A 46 -9.41 -1.83 7.97
C ALA A 46 -9.23 -0.49 8.70
N PHE A 47 -8.06 -0.30 9.32
CA PHE A 47 -7.75 0.92 10.08
C PHE A 47 -7.68 2.18 9.22
N ASN A 48 -7.33 2.03 7.94
CA ASN A 48 -7.20 3.09 6.96
C ASN A 48 -8.34 3.10 5.93
N TYR A 49 -9.53 2.60 6.30
CA TYR A 49 -10.74 2.66 5.48
C TYR A 49 -10.99 4.10 4.97
N ASN A 50 -11.22 4.24 3.68
CA ASN A 50 -11.59 5.50 3.04
C ASN A 50 -13.00 5.38 2.44
N SER A 51 -13.97 6.05 3.05
CA SER A 51 -15.37 6.02 2.58
C SER A 51 -15.59 6.64 1.20
N ASN A 52 -14.63 7.42 0.70
CA ASN A 52 -14.68 8.00 -0.63
C ASN A 52 -14.00 7.11 -1.68
N ALA A 53 -13.29 6.05 -1.28
CA ALA A 53 -12.65 5.16 -2.22
C ALA A 53 -13.70 4.37 -3.02
N THR A 54 -13.60 4.44 -4.35
CA THR A 54 -14.41 3.66 -5.30
C THR A 54 -13.66 2.47 -5.86
N TYR A 55 -12.35 2.37 -5.59
CA TYR A 55 -11.49 1.25 -6.02
C TYR A 55 -10.45 0.95 -4.94
N ASP A 56 -10.28 -0.33 -4.62
CA ASP A 56 -9.29 -0.79 -3.64
C ASP A 56 -7.88 -0.78 -4.26
N ASP A 57 -6.98 -0.01 -3.66
CA ASP A 57 -5.58 0.07 -4.08
C ASP A 57 -4.69 -0.98 -3.41
N GLY A 58 -5.26 -1.86 -2.58
CA GLY A 58 -4.54 -2.89 -1.85
C GLY A 58 -3.73 -2.35 -0.67
N SER A 59 -3.92 -1.07 -0.28
CA SER A 59 -3.26 -0.47 0.88
C SER A 59 -3.94 -0.79 2.20
N CYS A 60 -5.03 -1.57 2.22
CA CYS A 60 -5.78 -1.89 3.42
C CYS A 60 -4.91 -2.47 4.55
N GLN A 61 -4.95 -1.81 5.71
CA GLN A 61 -4.23 -2.21 6.90
C GLN A 61 -5.18 -2.94 7.85
N SER A 62 -5.03 -4.27 7.91
CA SER A 62 -5.74 -5.09 8.90
C SER A 62 -5.22 -4.85 10.32
N HIS A 63 -3.96 -4.40 10.44
CA HIS A 63 -3.27 -4.14 11.70
C HIS A 63 -2.47 -2.84 11.58
N ILE A 64 -2.41 -2.08 12.69
CA ILE A 64 -1.51 -0.94 12.79
C ILE A 64 -0.09 -1.51 12.88
N ASP A 65 0.65 -1.47 11.77
CA ASP A 65 2.08 -1.75 11.79
C ASP A 65 2.81 -0.53 12.34
N ASN A 66 3.11 -0.56 13.64
CA ASN A 66 3.88 0.49 14.30
C ASN A 66 5.40 0.34 14.02
N GLY A 67 5.82 -0.69 13.27
CA GLY A 67 7.21 -1.04 13.00
C GLY A 67 7.72 -2.19 13.87
N ASP A 68 8.92 -2.67 13.53
CA ASP A 68 9.58 -3.80 14.20
C ASP A 68 10.17 -3.41 15.57
N TYR A 69 9.32 -3.23 16.58
CA TYR A 69 9.78 -3.10 17.96
C TYR A 69 10.00 -4.48 18.59
N TYR A 70 11.21 -4.72 19.10
CA TYR A 70 11.48 -5.86 19.96
C TYR A 70 11.61 -5.40 21.41
N LEU A 71 10.94 -6.10 22.32
CA LEU A 71 11.13 -5.94 23.75
C LEU A 71 12.24 -6.90 24.21
N SER A 72 13.21 -6.39 24.96
CA SER A 72 14.30 -7.20 25.55
C SER A 72 14.03 -7.42 27.03
N PHE A 73 13.92 -8.70 27.42
CA PHE A 73 13.74 -9.11 28.82
C PHE A 73 15.11 -9.54 29.38
N ASN A 74 15.82 -8.59 30.00
CA ASN A 74 17.19 -8.79 30.50
C ASN A 74 17.29 -8.77 32.04
N GLY A 75 16.16 -8.76 32.75
CA GLY A 75 16.11 -8.77 34.22
C GLY A 75 15.15 -9.82 34.79
N SER A 76 15.20 -10.04 36.11
CA SER A 76 14.43 -11.09 36.81
C SER A 76 12.91 -10.90 36.82
N ASN A 77 12.39 -9.71 36.48
CA ASN A 77 10.97 -9.36 36.61
C ASN A 77 10.43 -8.52 35.45
N SER A 78 10.99 -8.70 34.26
CA SER A 78 10.51 -8.02 33.06
C SER A 78 9.14 -8.58 32.63
N HIS A 79 8.13 -7.72 32.54
CA HIS A 79 6.78 -8.07 32.11
C HIS A 79 6.21 -6.98 31.19
N VAL A 80 5.21 -7.34 30.38
CA VAL A 80 4.47 -6.39 29.54
C VAL A 80 3.09 -6.25 30.16
N ASP A 81 2.82 -5.08 30.74
CA ASP A 81 1.48 -4.71 31.15
C ASP A 81 0.73 -4.14 29.94
N LEU A 82 -0.41 -4.75 29.65
CA LEU A 82 -1.27 -4.39 28.51
C LEU A 82 -2.49 -3.57 28.96
N GLY A 83 -2.61 -3.26 30.27
CA GLY A 83 -3.72 -2.54 30.86
C GLY A 83 -5.01 -3.37 30.95
N ASP A 84 -6.12 -2.69 31.25
CA ASP A 84 -7.45 -3.31 31.36
C ASP A 84 -8.00 -3.70 29.97
N MET A 85 -7.63 -4.88 29.49
CA MET A 85 -8.05 -5.42 28.18
C MET A 85 -9.53 -5.82 28.12
N LEU A 86 -10.29 -5.61 29.20
CA LEU A 86 -11.67 -6.11 29.37
C LEU A 86 -12.73 -5.30 28.60
N SER A 87 -12.44 -4.09 28.16
CA SER A 87 -13.42 -3.23 27.48
C SER A 87 -13.49 -3.42 25.95
N GLN A 88 -12.63 -4.23 25.34
CA GLN A 88 -12.50 -4.34 23.87
C GLN A 88 -12.88 -5.71 23.27
N GLY A 89 -13.45 -6.63 24.05
CA GLY A 89 -13.91 -7.93 23.56
C GLY A 89 -12.83 -9.02 23.55
N SER A 90 -12.94 -10.00 22.64
CA SER A 90 -11.99 -11.12 22.52
C SER A 90 -10.73 -10.71 21.77
N TYR A 91 -9.56 -11.06 22.27
CA TYR A 91 -8.29 -10.75 21.63
C TYR A 91 -7.35 -11.97 21.63
N THR A 92 -6.44 -12.02 20.66
CA THR A 92 -5.45 -13.10 20.50
C THR A 92 -4.06 -12.54 20.73
N LYS A 93 -3.26 -13.20 21.58
CA LYS A 93 -1.83 -12.87 21.77
C LYS A 93 -0.99 -13.80 20.91
N ALA A 94 -0.11 -13.25 20.08
CA ALA A 94 0.92 -13.99 19.36
C ALA A 94 2.27 -13.31 19.61
N ALA A 95 3.32 -14.10 19.87
CA ALA A 95 4.67 -13.59 20.11
C ALA A 95 5.72 -14.47 19.45
N TRP A 96 6.73 -13.83 18.86
CA TRP A 96 7.92 -14.48 18.33
C TRP A 96 9.08 -14.26 19.28
N VAL A 97 9.70 -15.34 19.76
CA VAL A 97 10.69 -15.25 20.82
C VAL A 97 12.04 -15.76 20.33
N LYS A 98 13.05 -14.89 20.37
CA LYS A 98 14.44 -15.24 20.07
C LYS A 98 15.24 -15.32 21.36
N ARG A 99 15.68 -16.54 21.72
CA ARG A 99 16.56 -16.74 22.88
C ARG A 99 18.02 -16.50 22.51
N THR A 100 18.70 -15.61 23.22
CA THR A 100 20.16 -15.49 23.19
C THR A 100 20.75 -16.33 24.33
N TYR A 101 21.72 -17.22 24.03
CA TYR A 101 22.32 -18.09 25.04
C TYR A 101 23.26 -17.29 25.96
N GLY A 102 22.93 -17.20 27.24
CA GLY A 102 23.85 -16.83 28.31
C GLY A 102 24.22 -18.08 29.12
N TYR A 103 25.51 -18.29 29.36
CA TYR A 103 25.97 -19.35 30.26
C TYR A 103 25.35 -19.10 31.66
N ALA A 104 24.58 -20.06 32.17
CA ALA A 104 23.96 -20.09 33.51
C ALA A 104 22.54 -19.51 33.73
N VAL A 105 21.71 -19.27 32.71
CA VAL A 105 20.27 -19.00 32.92
C VAL A 105 19.41 -20.20 32.50
N GLY A 106 18.93 -20.93 33.52
CA GLY A 106 17.98 -22.04 33.37
C GLY A 106 16.66 -21.56 32.79
N ASN A 107 16.12 -22.35 31.85
CA ASN A 107 14.76 -22.32 31.30
C ASN A 107 13.99 -20.98 31.40
N ASN A 108 13.81 -20.29 30.28
CA ASN A 108 12.87 -19.16 30.21
C ASN A 108 11.46 -19.73 29.99
N ILE A 109 10.57 -19.57 30.98
CA ILE A 109 9.15 -19.92 30.83
C ILE A 109 8.43 -18.71 30.22
N ILE A 110 7.66 -18.94 29.17
CA ILE A 110 6.76 -17.96 28.57
C ILE A 110 5.35 -18.51 28.79
N SER A 111 4.67 -17.98 29.79
CA SER A 111 3.28 -18.35 30.11
C SER A 111 2.37 -17.16 29.83
N GLY A 112 1.31 -17.39 29.05
CA GLY A 112 0.25 -16.43 28.78
C GLY A 112 -1.04 -16.81 29.48
#